data_AF-A0A352SY30-F1
#
_entry.id   AF-A0A352SY30-F1
#
_cell.length_a   1.000
_cell.length_b   1.000
_cell.length_c   1.000
_cell.angle_alpha   90.00
_cell.angle_beta   90.00
_cell.angle_gamma   90.00
#
_symmetry.space_group_name_H-M   'P 1'
#
loop_
_entity.id
_entity.type
_entity.pdbx_description
1 polymer ?
#
loop_
_entity_poly.entity_id
_entity_poly.type
_entity_poly.pdbx_seq_one_letter_code
_entity_poly.pdbx_strand_id
1 'polypeptide(L)'
;ILVAGGVDYGERETALHNMEMILSMGLKIPIIYAGNIENQEEVRLMCEEAENQLYIVENVYPKIDTLIVEPTRKIIQDAFEEHIIHAPGMSKVRELVKGPIIPTPGAVMEAAKVLKEEMGDLVVFDVGGATTDVHSVTSGSEEINSILISPEPDAKRTVEGDLGVYVNANHVVEKIGMDNLLKEFPDAEEILANYKPIPVTEREKQFVERLTKEAVLTSLERHAGHLRYFYTASGKKTVAEGKDLTAIKYIIGTGGALTRLPGKNEILEKIKHHGKEQELYPTEAAKVLIDEDYIFSSLGVLSKSYHEDALRLMKKSLRIGE
;
A
#
# COMPACT_ATOMS: atom_id res chain seq x y z
N ILE A 1 12.34 -4.29 -13.31
CA ILE A 1 12.50 -5.38 -12.31
C ILE A 1 13.35 -4.85 -11.17
N LEU A 2 13.00 -5.13 -9.90
CA LEU A 2 13.84 -4.84 -8.74
C LEU A 2 14.52 -6.12 -8.28
N VAL A 3 15.84 -6.10 -8.17
CA VAL A 3 16.64 -7.15 -7.53
C VAL A 3 17.22 -6.57 -6.25
N ALA A 4 16.91 -7.20 -5.13
CA ALA A 4 17.31 -6.78 -3.80
C ALA A 4 17.60 -8.01 -2.93
N GLY A 5 18.39 -7.82 -1.88
CA GLY A 5 18.77 -8.88 -0.95
C GLY A 5 20.29 -9.05 -0.81
N GLY A 6 20.67 -9.85 0.19
CA GLY A 6 22.04 -9.93 0.70
C GLY A 6 22.37 -8.71 1.55
N VAL A 7 22.87 -8.93 2.77
CA VAL A 7 23.46 -7.84 3.57
C VAL A 7 24.76 -7.39 2.91
N ASP A 8 25.18 -6.16 3.19
CA ASP A 8 26.44 -5.64 2.67
C ASP A 8 27.61 -6.50 3.17
N TYR A 9 28.51 -6.86 2.24
CA TYR A 9 29.63 -7.77 2.49
C TYR A 9 29.22 -9.18 2.94
N GLY A 10 27.97 -9.56 2.67
CA GLY A 10 27.38 -10.84 3.03
C GLY A 10 27.30 -11.82 1.87
N GLU A 11 26.17 -12.53 1.79
CA GLU A 11 25.88 -13.47 0.71
C GLU A 11 25.84 -12.74 -0.66
N ARG A 12 26.47 -13.34 -1.68
CA ARG A 12 26.69 -12.73 -3.00
C ARG A 12 26.00 -13.49 -4.13
N GLU A 13 26.05 -14.81 -4.10
CA GLU A 13 25.74 -15.69 -5.22
C GLU A 13 24.26 -15.64 -5.61
N THR A 14 23.34 -15.56 -4.65
CA THR A 14 21.89 -15.60 -4.94
C THR A 14 21.47 -14.42 -5.81
N ALA A 15 21.96 -13.23 -5.51
CA ALA A 15 21.60 -12.02 -6.24
C ALA A 15 22.17 -12.05 -7.67
N LEU A 16 23.41 -12.52 -7.84
CA LEU A 16 24.06 -12.67 -9.15
C LEU A 16 23.36 -13.73 -10.00
N HIS A 17 23.05 -14.89 -9.41
CA HIS A 17 22.30 -15.94 -10.08
C HIS A 17 20.92 -15.47 -10.56
N ASN A 18 20.19 -14.73 -9.73
CA ASN A 18 18.91 -14.13 -10.12
C ASN A 18 19.07 -13.12 -11.25
N MET A 19 20.14 -12.31 -11.24
CA MET A 19 20.46 -11.39 -12.32
C MET A 19 20.74 -12.12 -13.63
N GLU A 20 21.52 -13.21 -13.62
CA GLU A 20 21.77 -14.04 -14.80
C GLU A 20 20.46 -14.57 -15.38
N MET A 21 19.59 -15.13 -14.53
CA MET A 21 18.29 -15.63 -14.96
C MET A 21 17.43 -14.53 -15.58
N ILE A 22 17.34 -13.36 -14.93
CA ILE A 22 16.55 -12.22 -15.43
C ILE A 22 17.08 -11.77 -16.81
N LEU A 23 18.39 -11.60 -16.95
CA LEU A 23 19.00 -11.15 -18.20
C LEU A 23 18.87 -12.21 -19.31
N SER A 24 18.93 -13.49 -18.97
CA SER A 24 18.73 -14.59 -19.94
C SER A 24 17.34 -14.59 -20.59
N MET A 25 16.35 -13.94 -19.97
CA MET A 25 15.02 -13.78 -20.57
C MET A 25 15.00 -12.83 -21.77
N GLY A 26 16.06 -12.03 -21.97
CA GLY A 26 16.17 -11.07 -23.08
C GLY A 26 15.17 -9.92 -23.00
N LEU A 27 14.61 -9.63 -21.82
CA LEU A 27 13.65 -8.55 -21.62
C LEU A 27 14.38 -7.20 -21.58
N LYS A 28 14.10 -6.32 -22.55
CA LYS A 28 14.63 -4.95 -22.60
C LYS A 28 13.84 -4.00 -21.69
N ILE A 29 13.85 -4.29 -20.40
CA ILE A 29 13.17 -3.51 -19.38
C ILE A 29 14.17 -3.01 -18.33
N PRO A 30 13.88 -1.87 -17.67
CA PRO A 30 14.76 -1.33 -16.63
C PRO A 30 14.94 -2.30 -15.46
N ILE A 31 16.18 -2.40 -14.97
CA ILE A 31 16.53 -3.16 -13.78
C ILE A 31 16.99 -2.18 -12.70
N ILE A 32 16.49 -2.37 -11.48
CA ILE A 32 16.93 -1.63 -10.29
C ILE A 32 17.62 -2.65 -9.39
N TYR A 33 18.86 -2.39 -9.02
CA TYR A 33 19.63 -3.20 -8.10
C TYR A 33 19.79 -2.47 -6.76
N ALA A 34 19.26 -3.08 -5.69
CA ALA A 34 19.25 -2.55 -4.34
C ALA A 34 19.68 -3.63 -3.32
N GLY A 35 20.70 -4.41 -3.68
CA GLY A 35 21.26 -5.50 -2.86
C GLY A 35 22.70 -5.26 -2.43
N ASN A 36 23.36 -6.32 -1.96
CA ASN A 36 24.74 -6.32 -1.48
C ASN A 36 25.69 -5.48 -2.36
N ILE A 37 26.34 -4.49 -1.75
CA ILE A 37 27.25 -3.57 -2.45
C ILE A 37 28.43 -4.27 -3.15
N GLU A 38 28.87 -5.44 -2.69
CA GLU A 38 29.97 -6.19 -3.33
C GLU A 38 29.61 -6.72 -4.73
N ASN A 39 28.31 -6.82 -5.05
CA ASN A 39 27.86 -7.32 -6.34
C ASN A 39 27.65 -6.20 -7.37
N GLN A 40 27.70 -4.93 -6.97
CA GLN A 40 27.31 -3.81 -7.83
C GLN A 40 28.12 -3.74 -9.13
N GLU A 41 29.42 -4.05 -9.08
CA GLU A 41 30.28 -4.00 -10.26
C GLU A 41 30.00 -5.16 -11.23
N GLU A 42 29.78 -6.36 -10.71
CA GLU A 42 29.42 -7.53 -11.53
C GLU A 42 28.04 -7.33 -12.17
N VAL A 43 27.06 -6.84 -11.39
CA VAL A 43 25.72 -6.50 -11.90
C VAL A 43 25.78 -5.44 -13.00
N ARG A 44 26.69 -4.46 -12.88
CA ARG A 44 26.93 -3.45 -13.92
C ARG A 44 27.41 -4.09 -15.21
N LEU A 45 28.45 -4.91 -15.14
CA LEU A 45 29.01 -5.60 -16.30
C LEU A 45 27.97 -6.48 -16.98
N MET A 46 27.22 -7.28 -16.21
CA MET A 46 26.17 -8.15 -16.74
C MET A 46 25.08 -7.36 -17.49
N CYS A 47 24.63 -6.22 -16.93
CA CYS A 47 23.63 -5.38 -17.58
C CYS A 47 24.17 -4.67 -18.81
N GLU A 48 25.44 -4.24 -18.80
CA GLU A 48 26.11 -3.64 -19.96
C GLU A 48 26.22 -4.64 -21.12
N GLU A 49 26.66 -5.87 -20.84
CA GLU A 49 26.74 -6.95 -21.84
C GLU A 49 25.37 -7.32 -22.41
N ALA A 50 24.34 -7.33 -21.57
CA ALA A 50 22.97 -7.59 -21.98
C ALA A 50 22.28 -6.38 -22.64
N GLU A 51 22.92 -5.20 -22.66
CA GLU A 51 22.35 -3.92 -23.08
C GLU A 51 21.00 -3.62 -22.38
N ASN A 52 20.98 -3.76 -21.05
CA ASN A 52 19.85 -3.45 -20.19
C ASN A 52 20.11 -2.16 -19.40
N GLN A 53 19.08 -1.30 -19.29
CA GLN A 53 19.16 -0.12 -18.43
C GLN A 53 19.20 -0.54 -16.96
N LEU A 54 20.25 -0.13 -16.24
CA LEU A 54 20.47 -0.45 -14.84
C LEU A 54 20.48 0.80 -13.96
N TYR A 55 19.77 0.71 -12.85
CA TYR A 55 19.83 1.65 -11.74
C TYR A 55 20.42 0.95 -10.52
N ILE A 56 21.56 1.42 -10.04
CA ILE A 56 22.14 0.95 -8.77
C ILE A 56 21.76 1.94 -7.67
N VAL A 57 21.25 1.43 -6.55
CA VAL A 57 20.85 2.22 -5.40
C VAL A 57 21.40 1.62 -4.11
N GLU A 58 21.26 2.34 -3.01
CA GLU A 58 21.61 1.83 -1.68
C GLU A 58 20.87 0.51 -1.40
N ASN A 59 21.56 -0.41 -0.73
CA ASN A 59 20.97 -1.68 -0.35
C ASN A 59 19.75 -1.46 0.56
N VAL A 60 18.61 -2.08 0.23
CA VAL A 60 17.42 -1.97 1.08
C VAL A 60 17.60 -2.67 2.42
N TYR A 61 18.50 -3.65 2.52
CA TYR A 61 18.77 -4.42 3.71
C TYR A 61 20.30 -4.52 3.97
N PRO A 62 20.97 -3.39 4.25
CA PRO A 62 22.43 -3.33 4.30
C PRO A 62 23.01 -4.14 5.47
N LYS A 63 22.25 -4.31 6.55
CA LYS A 63 22.62 -5.05 7.75
C LYS A 63 21.43 -5.82 8.28
N ILE A 64 21.70 -6.83 9.10
CA ILE A 64 20.67 -7.53 9.87
C ILE A 64 19.86 -6.49 10.66
N ASP A 65 18.54 -6.63 10.62
CA ASP A 65 17.56 -5.77 11.28
C ASP A 65 17.55 -4.30 10.82
N THR A 66 18.17 -3.98 9.68
CA THR A 66 18.17 -2.62 9.11
C THR A 66 17.46 -2.61 7.75
N LEU A 67 16.37 -1.85 7.63
CA LEU A 67 15.62 -1.70 6.38
C LEU A 67 15.59 -0.23 5.93
N ILE A 68 16.12 0.05 4.74
CA ILE A 68 16.21 1.40 4.14
C ILE A 68 15.47 1.40 2.80
N VAL A 69 14.25 1.96 2.75
CA VAL A 69 13.39 1.86 1.55
C VAL A 69 13.31 3.11 0.69
N GLU A 70 13.59 4.29 1.26
CA GLU A 70 13.32 5.57 0.59
C GLU A 70 14.18 5.81 -0.67
N PRO A 71 15.50 5.50 -0.72
CA PRO A 71 16.31 5.63 -1.94
C PRO A 71 15.77 4.79 -3.09
N THR A 72 15.45 3.52 -2.82
CA THR A 72 14.91 2.58 -3.81
C THR A 72 13.52 3.01 -4.29
N ARG A 73 12.65 3.49 -3.39
CA ARG A 73 11.32 4.02 -3.75
C ARG A 73 11.43 5.21 -4.69
N LYS A 74 12.35 6.13 -4.44
CA LYS A 74 12.59 7.30 -5.30
C LYS A 74 12.99 6.86 -6.71
N ILE A 75 13.91 5.90 -6.83
CA ILE A 75 14.37 5.42 -8.13
C ILE A 75 13.31 4.60 -8.87
N ILE A 76 12.48 3.83 -8.16
CA ILE A 76 11.30 3.19 -8.77
C ILE A 76 10.36 4.26 -9.34
N GLN A 77 10.13 5.35 -8.62
CA GLN A 77 9.31 6.46 -9.10
C GLN A 77 9.94 7.15 -10.32
N ASP A 78 11.23 7.47 -10.27
CA ASP A 78 11.95 8.11 -11.39
C ASP A 78 11.91 7.22 -12.65
N ALA A 79 12.16 5.92 -12.49
CA ALA A 79 12.06 4.95 -13.58
C ALA A 79 10.63 4.84 -14.12
N PHE A 80 9.61 4.86 -13.26
CA PHE A 80 8.21 4.89 -13.69
C PHE A 80 7.91 6.16 -14.49
N GLU A 81 8.34 7.34 -14.02
CA GLU A 81 8.12 8.62 -14.69
C GLU A 81 8.78 8.69 -16.07
N GLU A 82 10.00 8.16 -16.22
CA GLU A 82 10.70 8.08 -17.51
C GLU A 82 9.93 7.24 -18.54
N HIS A 83 9.24 6.19 -18.09
CA HIS A 83 8.60 5.22 -18.98
C HIS A 83 7.10 5.45 -19.19
N ILE A 84 6.40 6.04 -18.21
CA ILE A 84 4.94 6.23 -18.26
C ILE A 84 4.52 7.23 -19.35
N ILE A 85 5.42 8.14 -19.75
CA ILE A 85 5.15 9.12 -20.83
C ILE A 85 4.79 8.46 -22.17
N HIS A 86 5.18 7.20 -22.37
CA HIS A 86 4.86 6.43 -23.57
C HIS A 86 3.46 5.81 -23.54
N ALA A 87 2.78 5.80 -22.39
CA ALA A 87 1.42 5.26 -22.28
C ALA A 87 0.41 6.15 -23.05
N PRO A 88 -0.67 5.55 -23.60
CA PRO A 88 -1.67 6.30 -24.37
C PRO A 88 -2.21 7.51 -23.60
N GLY A 89 -2.05 8.70 -24.18
CA GLY A 89 -2.52 9.97 -23.60
C GLY A 89 -1.53 10.67 -22.67
N MET A 90 -0.46 10.02 -22.21
CA MET A 90 0.50 10.61 -21.28
C MET A 90 1.41 11.67 -21.91
N SER A 91 1.65 11.61 -23.22
CA SER A 91 2.39 12.67 -23.94
C SER A 91 1.74 14.04 -23.78
N LYS A 92 0.40 14.12 -23.91
CA LYS A 92 -0.36 15.35 -23.69
C LYS A 92 -0.30 15.82 -22.23
N VAL A 93 -0.38 14.89 -21.28
CA VAL A 93 -0.25 15.23 -19.85
C VAL A 93 1.12 15.82 -19.57
N ARG A 94 2.19 15.24 -20.14
CA ARG A 94 3.55 15.74 -19.97
C ARG A 94 3.76 17.15 -20.55
N GLU A 95 3.08 17.51 -21.65
CA GLU A 95 3.09 18.87 -22.19
C GLU A 95 2.44 19.91 -21.26
N LEU A 96 1.49 19.49 -20.42
CA LEU A 96 0.75 20.38 -19.51
C LEU A 96 1.46 20.59 -18.15
N VAL A 97 2.35 19.68 -17.75
CA VAL A 97 2.98 19.70 -16.42
C VAL A 97 4.49 19.95 -16.53
N LYS A 98 5.00 20.85 -15.69
CA LYS A 98 6.44 21.14 -15.57
C LYS A 98 7.13 20.33 -14.47
N GLY A 99 6.36 19.72 -13.58
CA GLY A 99 6.83 18.97 -12.42
C GLY A 99 6.86 17.45 -12.62
N PRO A 100 7.23 16.69 -11.58
CA PRO A 100 7.17 15.23 -11.57
C PRO A 100 5.71 14.74 -11.66
N ILE A 101 5.52 13.55 -12.22
CA ILE A 101 4.21 12.89 -12.33
C ILE A 101 4.11 11.86 -11.20
N ILE A 102 3.39 12.23 -10.14
CA ILE A 102 3.19 11.35 -8.99
C ILE A 102 1.95 10.48 -9.24
N PRO A 103 2.06 9.14 -9.22
CA PRO A 103 0.90 8.26 -9.35
C PRO A 103 -0.01 8.37 -8.12
N THR A 104 -1.31 8.10 -8.28
CA THR A 104 -2.31 8.22 -7.20
C THR A 104 -1.87 7.56 -5.88
N PRO A 105 -1.39 6.31 -5.84
CA PRO A 105 -0.95 5.70 -4.58
C PRO A 105 0.31 6.34 -3.99
N GLY A 106 1.16 6.95 -4.82
CA GLY A 106 2.31 7.73 -4.36
C GLY A 106 1.85 9.03 -3.69
N ALA A 107 0.87 9.70 -4.27
CA ALA A 107 0.33 10.94 -3.75
C ALA A 107 -0.47 10.73 -2.45
N VAL A 108 -1.29 9.67 -2.36
CA VAL A 108 -2.00 9.33 -1.11
C VAL A 108 -1.03 8.99 0.02
N MET A 109 0.07 8.27 -0.27
CA MET A 109 1.13 8.04 0.71
C MET A 109 1.78 9.34 1.18
N GLU A 110 2.04 10.30 0.27
CA GLU A 110 2.56 11.61 0.66
C GLU A 110 1.59 12.37 1.57
N ALA A 111 0.29 12.35 1.25
CA ALA A 111 -0.74 12.95 2.10
C ALA A 111 -0.77 12.31 3.49
N ALA A 112 -0.65 10.97 3.56
CA ALA A 112 -0.59 10.23 4.82
C ALA A 112 0.64 10.63 5.67
N LYS A 113 1.81 10.79 5.05
CA LYS A 113 3.04 11.27 5.72
C LYS A 113 2.86 12.68 6.30
N VAL A 114 2.33 13.60 5.50
CA VAL A 114 2.07 14.99 5.93
C VAL A 114 1.06 15.05 7.08
N LEU A 115 -0.03 14.28 7.01
CA LEU A 115 -1.02 14.23 8.08
C LEU A 115 -0.46 13.67 9.39
N LYS A 116 0.43 12.68 9.32
CA LYS A 116 1.06 12.09 10.52
C LYS A 116 1.85 13.14 11.31
N GLU A 117 2.52 14.09 10.65
CA GLU A 117 3.33 15.10 11.32
C GLU A 117 2.52 15.93 12.33
N GLU A 118 1.24 16.16 12.05
CA GLU A 118 0.34 16.96 12.89
C GLU A 118 -0.59 16.10 13.76
N MET A 119 -1.11 14.99 13.22
CA MET A 119 -2.14 14.17 13.90
C MET A 119 -1.55 12.98 14.65
N GLY A 120 -0.32 12.57 14.30
CA GLY A 120 0.28 11.31 14.73
C GLY A 120 -0.19 10.12 13.91
N ASP A 121 0.12 8.94 14.41
CA ASP A 121 0.03 7.66 13.69
C ASP A 121 -1.33 7.39 13.06
N LEU A 122 -1.31 7.02 11.78
CA LEU A 122 -2.52 6.86 10.97
C LEU A 122 -2.37 5.76 9.91
N VAL A 123 -3.53 5.24 9.49
CA VAL A 123 -3.65 4.33 8.36
C VAL A 123 -4.73 4.85 7.41
N VAL A 124 -4.45 4.85 6.11
CA VAL A 124 -5.37 5.26 5.06
C VAL A 124 -5.75 4.04 4.22
N PHE A 125 -7.04 3.81 4.03
CA PHE A 125 -7.60 2.85 3.09
C PHE A 125 -8.11 3.60 1.87
N ASP A 126 -7.53 3.34 0.70
CA ASP A 126 -7.98 3.86 -0.60
C ASP A 126 -8.62 2.72 -1.39
N VAL A 127 -9.96 2.65 -1.36
CA VAL A 127 -10.71 1.60 -2.07
C VAL A 127 -11.19 2.15 -3.42
N GLY A 128 -10.54 1.69 -4.47
CA GLY A 128 -10.86 2.02 -5.86
C GLY A 128 -11.66 0.92 -6.56
N GLY A 129 -11.99 1.19 -7.83
CA GLY A 129 -12.66 0.21 -8.68
C GLY A 129 -11.77 -0.97 -9.07
N ALA A 130 -10.45 -0.78 -9.13
CA ALA A 130 -9.50 -1.83 -9.56
C ALA A 130 -8.65 -2.38 -8.42
N THR A 131 -8.22 -1.54 -7.48
CA THR A 131 -7.34 -1.94 -6.38
C THR A 131 -7.86 -1.42 -5.05
N THR A 132 -7.39 -2.03 -3.97
CA THR A 132 -7.41 -1.42 -2.64
C THR A 132 -5.98 -1.18 -2.19
N ASP A 133 -5.65 0.07 -1.88
CA ASP A 133 -4.35 0.45 -1.35
C ASP A 133 -4.47 0.75 0.15
N VAL A 134 -3.50 0.27 0.93
CA VAL A 134 -3.41 0.54 2.38
C VAL A 134 -2.10 1.25 2.67
N HIS A 135 -2.19 2.45 3.24
CA HIS A 135 -1.05 3.31 3.57
C HIS A 135 -0.98 3.50 5.08
N SER A 136 -0.05 2.83 5.76
CA SER A 136 0.21 3.09 7.18
C SER A 136 1.44 3.96 7.35
N VAL A 137 1.36 4.91 8.28
CA VAL A 137 2.49 5.74 8.70
C VAL A 137 2.50 5.73 10.23
N THR A 138 3.38 4.90 10.79
CA THR A 138 3.47 4.63 12.24
C THR A 138 4.78 3.93 12.55
N SER A 139 5.35 4.25 13.71
CA SER A 139 6.52 3.51 14.23
C SER A 139 6.13 2.24 14.98
N GLY A 140 4.84 1.96 15.16
CA GLY A 140 4.35 0.91 16.05
C GLY A 140 4.55 1.25 17.53
N SER A 141 4.21 0.31 18.40
CA SER A 141 4.39 0.39 19.84
C SER A 141 5.81 -0.04 20.25
N GLU A 142 6.35 0.52 21.33
CA GLU A 142 7.66 0.10 21.86
C GLU A 142 7.66 -1.38 22.26
N GLU A 143 6.53 -1.86 22.80
CA GLU A 143 6.34 -3.24 23.22
C GLU A 143 6.43 -4.21 22.04
N ILE A 144 5.74 -3.93 20.93
CA ILE A 144 5.77 -4.79 19.74
C ILE A 144 7.13 -4.72 19.04
N ASN A 145 7.72 -3.53 18.94
CA ASN A 145 9.05 -3.36 18.35
C ASN A 145 10.13 -4.16 19.09
N SER A 146 10.01 -4.33 20.41
CA SER A 146 10.97 -5.11 21.21
C SER A 146 10.97 -6.62 20.90
N ILE A 147 9.90 -7.13 20.27
CA ILE A 147 9.73 -8.54 19.93
C ILE A 147 9.59 -8.78 18.42
N LEU A 148 9.81 -7.75 17.60
CA LEU A 148 9.71 -7.82 16.15
C LEU A 148 10.90 -8.59 15.57
N ILE A 149 10.63 -9.59 14.73
CA ILE A 149 11.68 -10.44 14.14
C ILE A 149 12.27 -9.90 12.84
N SER A 150 11.62 -8.91 12.23
CA SER A 150 12.07 -8.30 10.98
C SER A 150 11.63 -6.85 10.93
N PRO A 151 12.52 -5.91 10.59
CA PRO A 151 12.22 -4.48 10.60
C PRO A 151 11.12 -4.15 9.59
N GLU A 152 10.22 -3.24 9.97
CA GLU A 152 9.19 -2.69 9.10
C GLU A 152 9.41 -1.18 8.90
N PRO A 153 9.16 -0.64 7.70
CA PRO A 153 9.37 0.78 7.45
C PRO A 153 8.29 1.61 8.14
N ASP A 154 8.61 2.85 8.57
CA ASP A 154 7.65 3.77 9.19
C ASP A 154 6.41 4.00 8.31
N ALA A 155 6.66 4.33 7.03
CA ALA A 155 5.66 4.43 5.99
C ALA A 155 5.61 3.14 5.15
N LYS A 156 4.50 2.39 5.22
CA LYS A 156 4.27 1.17 4.45
C LYS A 156 3.06 1.32 3.55
N ARG A 157 3.20 0.89 2.29
CA ARG A 157 2.09 0.73 1.35
C ARG A 157 1.96 -0.73 0.95
N THR A 158 0.76 -1.27 0.98
CA THR A 158 0.40 -2.48 0.22
C THR A 158 -0.62 -2.14 -0.84
N VAL A 159 -0.55 -2.85 -1.97
CA VAL A 159 -1.45 -2.68 -3.11
C VAL A 159 -2.11 -4.02 -3.38
N GLU A 160 -3.41 -4.10 -3.13
CA GLU A 160 -4.18 -5.32 -3.29
C GLU A 160 -4.86 -5.31 -4.65
N GLY A 161 -4.18 -5.92 -5.64
CA GLY A 161 -4.60 -5.94 -7.03
C GLY A 161 -5.90 -6.70 -7.29
N ASP A 162 -6.25 -7.64 -6.41
CA ASP A 162 -7.46 -8.46 -6.47
C ASP A 162 -8.65 -7.86 -5.69
N LEU A 163 -8.46 -6.75 -4.97
CA LEU A 163 -9.47 -6.16 -4.08
C LEU A 163 -10.09 -4.86 -4.62
N GLY A 164 -10.34 -4.79 -5.92
CA GLY A 164 -11.09 -3.68 -6.53
C GLY A 164 -12.60 -3.93 -6.54
N VAL A 165 -13.41 -2.90 -6.26
CA VAL A 165 -14.88 -3.05 -6.16
C VAL A 165 -15.63 -2.83 -7.48
N TYR A 166 -14.93 -2.76 -8.62
CA TYR A 166 -15.56 -2.66 -9.94
C TYR A 166 -14.88 -3.58 -10.97
N VAL A 167 -13.67 -3.21 -11.42
CA VAL A 167 -12.92 -3.98 -12.43
C VAL A 167 -12.59 -5.38 -11.92
N ASN A 168 -12.23 -5.48 -10.63
CA ASN A 168 -11.84 -6.73 -9.98
C ASN A 168 -12.92 -7.24 -9.01
N ALA A 169 -14.17 -6.79 -9.15
CA ALA A 169 -15.26 -7.13 -8.23
C ALA A 169 -15.49 -8.65 -8.13
N ASN A 170 -15.27 -9.39 -9.23
CA ASN A 170 -15.41 -10.85 -9.24
C ASN A 170 -14.44 -11.55 -8.28
N HIS A 171 -13.21 -11.06 -8.12
CA HIS A 171 -12.26 -11.63 -7.15
C HIS A 171 -12.72 -11.40 -5.71
N VAL A 172 -13.31 -10.24 -5.43
CA VAL A 172 -13.92 -9.95 -4.12
C VAL A 172 -15.13 -10.86 -3.88
N VAL A 173 -15.98 -11.07 -4.89
CA VAL A 173 -17.13 -11.99 -4.85
C VAL A 173 -16.67 -13.44 -4.60
N GLU A 174 -15.64 -13.90 -5.31
CA GLU A 174 -15.03 -15.22 -5.11
C GLU A 174 -14.53 -15.39 -3.67
N LYS A 175 -13.91 -14.35 -3.12
CA LYS A 175 -13.41 -14.37 -1.73
C LYS A 175 -14.54 -14.45 -0.70
N ILE A 176 -15.66 -13.73 -0.90
CA ILE A 176 -16.85 -13.83 -0.03
C ILE A 176 -17.53 -15.20 -0.20
N GLY A 177 -17.53 -15.72 -1.42
CA GLY A 177 -18.28 -16.88 -1.86
C GLY A 177 -19.70 -16.50 -2.26
N MET A 178 -20.11 -16.93 -3.47
CA MET A 178 -21.43 -16.62 -4.02
C MET A 178 -22.57 -17.09 -3.11
N ASP A 179 -22.45 -18.28 -2.50
CA ASP A 179 -23.47 -18.81 -1.58
C ASP A 179 -23.69 -17.92 -0.35
N ASN A 180 -22.65 -17.22 0.13
CA ASN A 180 -22.79 -16.28 1.23
C ASN A 180 -23.42 -14.98 0.76
N LEU A 181 -23.00 -14.49 -0.42
CA LEU A 181 -23.62 -13.31 -1.04
C LEU A 181 -25.11 -13.54 -1.31
N LEU A 182 -25.52 -14.69 -1.83
CA LEU A 182 -26.93 -14.99 -2.12
C LEU A 182 -27.83 -15.01 -0.87
N LYS A 183 -27.27 -15.26 0.33
CA LYS A 183 -28.03 -15.17 1.59
C LYS A 183 -28.36 -13.72 1.96
N GLU A 184 -27.45 -12.79 1.67
CA GLU A 184 -27.61 -11.35 1.94
C GLU A 184 -28.30 -10.63 0.76
N PHE A 185 -28.01 -11.11 -0.46
CA PHE A 185 -28.38 -10.57 -1.76
C PHE A 185 -28.90 -11.68 -2.68
N PRO A 186 -30.17 -12.10 -2.56
CA PRO A 186 -30.75 -13.13 -3.45
C PRO A 186 -30.72 -12.76 -4.94
N ASP A 187 -30.58 -11.48 -5.24
CA ASP A 187 -30.45 -10.82 -6.54
C ASP A 187 -28.99 -10.59 -6.98
N ALA A 188 -27.99 -11.13 -6.25
CA ALA A 188 -26.57 -10.89 -6.51
C ALA A 188 -26.15 -11.18 -7.95
N GLU A 189 -26.63 -12.27 -8.55
CA GLU A 189 -26.31 -12.64 -9.93
C GLU A 189 -26.84 -11.60 -10.95
N GLU A 190 -28.04 -11.06 -10.73
CA GLU A 190 -28.62 -10.02 -11.58
C GLU A 190 -27.87 -8.69 -11.44
N ILE A 191 -27.47 -8.34 -10.21
CA ILE A 191 -26.65 -7.16 -9.92
C ILE A 191 -25.30 -7.26 -10.63
N LEU A 192 -24.64 -8.43 -10.56
CA LEU A 192 -23.34 -8.66 -11.19
C LEU A 192 -23.42 -8.65 -12.72
N ALA A 193 -24.50 -9.21 -13.30
CA ALA A 193 -24.72 -9.17 -14.74
C ALA A 193 -24.88 -7.74 -15.28
N ASN A 194 -25.35 -6.79 -14.45
CA ASN A 194 -25.58 -5.40 -14.82
C ASN A 194 -24.67 -4.42 -14.06
N TYR A 195 -23.50 -4.89 -13.60
CA TYR A 195 -22.66 -4.15 -12.67
C TYR A 195 -22.05 -2.88 -13.28
N LYS A 196 -22.21 -1.75 -12.58
CA LYS A 196 -21.79 -0.42 -13.06
C LYS A 196 -20.64 0.12 -12.21
N PRO A 197 -19.79 1.00 -12.78
CA PRO A 197 -18.73 1.65 -12.01
C PRO A 197 -19.27 2.51 -10.86
N ILE A 198 -20.47 3.10 -11.04
CA ILE A 198 -21.13 3.91 -10.03
C ILE A 198 -22.49 3.28 -9.73
N PRO A 199 -22.75 2.80 -8.50
CA PRO A 199 -24.05 2.28 -8.12
C PRO A 199 -25.07 3.41 -8.04
N VAL A 200 -26.27 3.17 -8.58
CA VAL A 200 -27.34 4.17 -8.68
C VAL A 200 -28.42 3.89 -7.66
N THR A 201 -28.90 2.64 -7.60
CA THR A 201 -29.97 2.23 -6.69
C THR A 201 -29.43 1.96 -5.28
N GLU A 202 -30.28 2.09 -4.26
CA GLU A 202 -29.89 1.73 -2.89
C GLU A 202 -29.45 0.27 -2.76
N ARG A 203 -30.04 -0.62 -3.58
CA ARG A 203 -29.67 -2.04 -3.61
C ARG A 203 -28.26 -2.26 -4.17
N GLU A 204 -27.94 -1.62 -5.29
CA GLU A 204 -26.59 -1.62 -5.86
C GLU A 204 -25.58 -1.05 -4.86
N LYS A 205 -25.91 0.06 -4.16
CA LYS A 205 -25.02 0.68 -3.16
C LYS A 205 -24.73 -0.27 -2.00
N GLN A 206 -25.76 -0.91 -1.43
CA GLN A 206 -25.58 -1.91 -0.36
C GLN A 206 -24.70 -3.08 -0.81
N PHE A 207 -24.87 -3.53 -2.06
CA PHE A 207 -24.03 -4.59 -2.61
C PHE A 207 -22.57 -4.15 -2.73
N VAL A 208 -22.31 -2.94 -3.24
CA VAL A 208 -20.93 -2.40 -3.31
C VAL A 208 -20.36 -2.21 -1.90
N GLU A 209 -21.13 -1.70 -0.94
CA GLU A 209 -20.70 -1.58 0.47
C GLU A 209 -20.28 -2.92 1.06
N ARG A 210 -20.98 -4.01 0.72
CA ARG A 210 -20.60 -5.37 1.14
C ARG A 210 -19.26 -5.80 0.55
N LEU A 211 -19.00 -5.49 -0.72
CA LEU A 211 -17.71 -5.75 -1.38
C LEU A 211 -16.60 -4.87 -0.78
N THR A 212 -16.86 -3.58 -0.59
CA THR A 212 -15.94 -2.63 0.02
C THR A 212 -15.55 -3.07 1.43
N LYS A 213 -16.50 -3.54 2.23
CA LYS A 213 -16.20 -4.13 3.55
C LYS A 213 -15.21 -5.28 3.43
N GLU A 214 -15.44 -6.21 2.51
CA GLU A 214 -14.52 -7.35 2.33
C GLU A 214 -13.13 -6.88 1.92
N ALA A 215 -13.05 -5.94 0.98
CA ALA A 215 -11.79 -5.39 0.50
C ALA A 215 -11.01 -4.70 1.63
N VAL A 216 -11.67 -3.89 2.47
CA VAL A 216 -11.05 -3.24 3.63
C VAL A 216 -10.51 -4.25 4.63
N LEU A 217 -11.31 -5.23 5.04
CA LEU A 217 -10.90 -6.20 6.07
C LEU A 217 -9.79 -7.12 5.56
N THR A 218 -9.86 -7.55 4.31
CA THR A 218 -8.84 -8.38 3.69
C THR A 218 -7.52 -7.64 3.49
N SER A 219 -7.60 -6.39 3.03
CA SER A 219 -6.40 -5.57 2.82
C SER A 219 -5.72 -5.23 4.15
N LEU A 220 -6.49 -5.01 5.22
CA LEU A 220 -5.96 -4.92 6.58
C LEU A 220 -5.23 -6.21 7.00
N GLU A 221 -5.87 -7.37 6.82
CA GLU A 221 -5.29 -8.68 7.15
C GLU A 221 -3.94 -8.91 6.48
N ARG A 222 -3.81 -8.53 5.20
CA ARG A 222 -2.58 -8.70 4.41
C ARG A 222 -1.53 -7.62 4.72
N HIS A 223 -1.95 -6.43 5.13
CA HIS A 223 -1.05 -5.31 5.42
C HIS A 223 -0.39 -5.41 6.80
N ALA A 224 -1.20 -5.76 7.80
CA ALA A 224 -0.83 -5.75 9.20
C ALA A 224 -0.04 -7.01 9.59
N GLY A 225 0.72 -6.86 10.67
CA GLY A 225 1.45 -7.94 11.29
C GLY A 225 0.61 -8.77 12.25
N HIS A 226 1.24 -9.80 12.81
CA HIS A 226 0.65 -10.68 13.82
C HIS A 226 1.70 -11.18 14.80
N LEU A 227 1.23 -11.63 15.96
CA LEU A 227 2.01 -12.31 16.99
C LEU A 227 2.11 -13.80 16.65
N ARG A 228 3.31 -14.35 16.83
CA ARG A 228 3.58 -15.78 16.71
C ARG A 228 4.17 -16.33 18.00
N TYR A 229 3.73 -17.53 18.34
CA TYR A 229 4.22 -18.24 19.52
C TYR A 229 5.14 -19.38 19.13
N PHE A 230 6.35 -19.37 19.66
CA PHE A 230 7.32 -20.44 19.53
C PHE A 230 7.44 -21.19 20.87
N TYR A 231 7.41 -22.52 20.80
CA TYR A 231 7.71 -23.36 21.96
C TYR A 231 9.18 -23.75 21.90
N THR A 232 9.96 -23.21 22.82
CA THR A 232 11.39 -23.51 22.96
C THR A 232 11.62 -24.39 24.18
N ALA A 233 12.84 -24.94 24.32
CA ALA A 233 13.23 -25.68 25.54
C ALA A 233 13.07 -24.83 26.83
N SER A 234 13.08 -23.50 26.69
CA SER A 234 12.89 -22.52 27.78
C SER A 234 11.43 -22.12 28.01
N GLY A 235 10.48 -22.68 27.25
CA GLY A 235 9.05 -22.35 27.32
C GLY A 235 8.51 -21.60 26.10
N LYS A 236 7.29 -21.04 26.23
CA LYS A 236 6.60 -20.27 25.20
C LYS A 236 7.25 -18.90 25.04
N LYS A 237 7.77 -18.60 23.85
CA LYS A 237 8.27 -17.28 23.45
C LYS A 237 7.29 -16.65 22.46
N THR A 238 6.96 -15.38 22.66
CA THR A 238 6.13 -14.60 21.73
C THR A 238 7.03 -13.71 20.90
N VAL A 239 6.76 -13.61 19.61
CA VAL A 239 7.40 -12.64 18.71
C VAL A 239 6.36 -11.98 17.83
N ALA A 240 6.70 -10.84 17.22
CA ALA A 240 5.89 -10.15 16.23
C ALA A 240 6.50 -10.29 14.83
N GLU A 241 5.65 -10.43 13.82
CA GLU A 241 6.01 -10.47 12.39
C GLU A 241 5.09 -9.51 11.63
N GLY A 242 5.66 -8.64 10.78
CA GLY A 242 4.91 -7.68 9.98
C GLY A 242 4.62 -6.34 10.68
N LYS A 243 3.82 -5.50 10.02
CA LYS A 243 3.59 -4.10 10.42
C LYS A 243 2.69 -3.99 11.64
N ASP A 244 3.18 -3.36 12.70
CA ASP A 244 2.36 -3.05 13.87
C ASP A 244 1.44 -1.84 13.60
N LEU A 245 0.12 -2.06 13.71
CA LEU A 245 -0.89 -1.00 13.61
C LEU A 245 -1.60 -0.72 14.95
N THR A 246 -1.15 -1.30 16.06
CA THR A 246 -1.79 -1.12 17.37
C THR A 246 -1.68 0.33 17.90
N ALA A 247 -0.65 1.07 17.47
CA ALA A 247 -0.42 2.47 17.81
C ALA A 247 -1.22 3.48 16.96
N ILE A 248 -1.98 3.01 15.96
CA ILE A 248 -2.78 3.87 15.07
C ILE A 248 -3.80 4.68 15.88
N LYS A 249 -3.78 6.00 15.68
CA LYS A 249 -4.76 6.95 16.26
C LYS A 249 -5.89 7.26 15.30
N TYR A 250 -5.64 7.19 13.99
CA TYR A 250 -6.62 7.55 12.96
C TYR A 250 -6.70 6.51 11.85
N ILE A 251 -7.91 6.05 11.57
CA ILE A 251 -8.25 5.20 10.43
C ILE A 251 -8.96 6.10 9.42
N ILE A 252 -8.37 6.29 8.24
CA ILE A 252 -8.85 7.25 7.25
C ILE A 252 -9.35 6.50 6.01
N GLY A 253 -10.56 6.81 5.54
CA GLY A 253 -11.08 6.34 4.27
C GLY A 253 -10.90 7.35 3.15
N THR A 254 -10.38 6.91 2.01
CA THR A 254 -10.45 7.63 0.73
C THR A 254 -10.79 6.64 -0.40
N GLY A 255 -10.80 7.10 -1.64
CA GLY A 255 -11.25 6.31 -2.78
C GLY A 255 -12.75 6.42 -3.00
N GLY A 256 -13.21 6.14 -4.22
CA GLY A 256 -14.60 6.34 -4.60
C GLY A 256 -15.59 5.60 -3.68
N ALA A 257 -15.25 4.39 -3.25
CA ALA A 257 -16.11 3.59 -2.40
C ALA A 257 -16.23 4.15 -0.97
N LEU A 258 -15.11 4.49 -0.32
CA LEU A 258 -15.12 4.99 1.06
C LEU A 258 -15.39 6.49 1.17
N THR A 259 -15.55 7.22 0.07
CA THR A 259 -15.94 8.65 0.09
C THR A 259 -17.38 8.88 -0.31
N ARG A 260 -17.92 8.07 -1.25
CA ARG A 260 -19.24 8.29 -1.86
C ARG A 260 -20.34 7.35 -1.36
N LEU A 261 -20.02 6.17 -0.85
CA LEU A 261 -21.04 5.24 -0.33
C LEU A 261 -21.58 5.72 1.03
N PRO A 262 -22.89 5.61 1.29
CA PRO A 262 -23.48 5.99 2.57
C PRO A 262 -22.84 5.29 3.78
N GLY A 263 -22.61 3.97 3.70
CA GLY A 263 -22.12 3.11 4.78
C GLY A 263 -20.60 3.19 5.03
N LYS A 264 -19.92 4.21 4.49
CA LYS A 264 -18.44 4.35 4.54
C LYS A 264 -17.87 4.35 5.96
N ASN A 265 -18.56 4.99 6.90
CA ASN A 265 -18.12 5.08 8.29
C ASN A 265 -18.26 3.72 8.98
N GLU A 266 -19.42 3.06 8.81
CA GLU A 266 -19.72 1.74 9.38
C GLU A 266 -18.78 0.65 8.86
N ILE A 267 -18.27 0.79 7.62
CA ILE A 267 -17.27 -0.12 7.07
C ILE A 267 -15.95 0.02 7.82
N LEU A 268 -15.45 1.24 8.01
CA LEU A 268 -14.16 1.46 8.68
C LEU A 268 -14.23 1.22 10.19
N GLU A 269 -15.36 1.50 10.83
CA GLU A 269 -15.57 1.19 12.26
C GLU A 269 -15.42 -0.32 12.54
N LYS A 270 -15.70 -1.19 11.56
CA LYS A 270 -15.49 -2.65 11.73
C LYS A 270 -14.03 -3.03 11.90
N ILE A 271 -13.08 -2.24 11.42
CA ILE A 271 -11.64 -2.50 11.60
C ILE A 271 -11.29 -2.65 13.07
N LYS A 272 -11.84 -1.77 13.92
CA LYS A 272 -11.54 -1.71 15.35
C LYS A 272 -11.90 -2.97 16.13
N HIS A 273 -12.84 -3.75 15.59
CA HIS A 273 -13.36 -4.98 16.21
C HIS A 273 -13.07 -6.23 15.37
N HIS A 274 -12.29 -6.09 14.28
CA HIS A 274 -11.95 -7.22 13.40
C HIS A 274 -10.79 -8.05 13.94
N GLY A 275 -9.91 -7.43 14.73
CA GLY A 275 -8.74 -8.09 15.31
C GLY A 275 -9.13 -9.17 16.31
N LYS A 276 -8.36 -10.26 16.33
CA LYS A 276 -8.39 -11.26 17.41
C LYS A 276 -7.14 -11.05 18.26
N GLU A 277 -6.84 -12.01 19.14
CA GLU A 277 -5.77 -11.87 20.14
C GLU A 277 -4.35 -11.76 19.55
N GLN A 278 -4.14 -12.20 18.30
CA GLN A 278 -2.80 -12.30 17.71
C GLN A 278 -2.54 -11.24 16.64
N GLU A 279 -3.56 -10.54 16.17
CA GLU A 279 -3.46 -9.60 15.06
C GLU A 279 -3.05 -8.21 15.55
N LEU A 280 -2.07 -7.60 14.89
CA LEU A 280 -1.55 -6.27 15.25
C LEU A 280 -2.36 -5.15 14.58
N TYR A 281 -3.67 -5.14 14.80
CA TYR A 281 -4.61 -4.22 14.16
C TYR A 281 -4.82 -2.93 14.96
N PRO A 282 -5.39 -1.88 14.34
CA PRO A 282 -5.82 -0.69 15.06
C PRO A 282 -6.78 -1.03 16.20
N THR A 283 -6.60 -0.37 17.33
CA THR A 283 -7.42 -0.57 18.53
C THR A 283 -8.73 0.24 18.48
N GLU A 284 -9.65 -0.04 19.41
CA GLU A 284 -10.91 0.70 19.56
C GLU A 284 -10.73 2.20 19.85
N ALA A 285 -9.54 2.61 20.33
CA ALA A 285 -9.22 4.01 20.58
C ALA A 285 -9.00 4.82 19.29
N ALA A 286 -8.75 4.16 18.15
CA ALA A 286 -8.55 4.85 16.88
C ALA A 286 -9.83 5.56 16.43
N LYS A 287 -9.69 6.75 15.84
CA LYS A 287 -10.82 7.53 15.30
C LYS A 287 -10.95 7.29 13.81
N VAL A 288 -12.17 7.05 13.35
CA VAL A 288 -12.47 6.95 11.91
C VAL A 288 -12.67 8.36 11.35
N LEU A 289 -12.02 8.63 10.22
CA LEU A 289 -12.18 9.86 9.44
C LEU A 289 -12.34 9.51 7.97
N ILE A 290 -12.96 10.41 7.20
CA ILE A 290 -13.18 10.24 5.77
C ILE A 290 -12.61 11.46 5.05
N ASP A 291 -11.91 11.25 3.93
CA ASP A 291 -11.61 12.28 2.95
C ASP A 291 -12.90 12.69 2.22
N GLU A 292 -13.76 13.45 2.88
CA GLU A 292 -15.12 13.77 2.41
C GLU A 292 -15.15 14.47 1.04
N ASP A 293 -14.12 15.25 0.74
CA ASP A 293 -14.00 15.99 -0.52
C ASP A 293 -13.34 15.14 -1.63
N TYR A 294 -12.79 13.96 -1.28
CA TYR A 294 -12.05 13.04 -2.15
C TYR A 294 -10.86 13.72 -2.86
N ILE A 295 -9.98 14.36 -2.07
CA ILE A 295 -8.89 15.21 -2.57
C ILE A 295 -7.49 14.80 -2.08
N PHE A 296 -7.34 13.72 -1.32
CA PHE A 296 -6.05 13.32 -0.76
C PHE A 296 -4.96 13.12 -1.82
N SER A 297 -5.28 12.49 -2.95
CA SER A 297 -4.31 12.33 -4.05
C SER A 297 -3.86 13.69 -4.62
N SER A 298 -4.77 14.64 -4.78
CA SER A 298 -4.43 15.98 -5.26
C SER A 298 -3.60 16.76 -4.24
N LEU A 299 -3.97 16.67 -2.96
CA LEU A 299 -3.28 17.37 -1.88
C LEU A 299 -1.91 16.76 -1.54
N GLY A 300 -1.73 15.46 -1.74
CA GLY A 300 -0.43 14.82 -1.61
C GLY A 300 0.56 15.23 -2.70
N VAL A 301 0.08 15.58 -3.90
CA VAL A 301 0.94 16.24 -4.91
C VAL A 301 1.22 17.69 -4.50
N LEU A 302 0.20 18.42 -4.08
CA LEU A 302 0.30 19.83 -3.71
C LEU A 302 1.27 20.05 -2.53
N SER A 303 1.29 19.13 -1.56
CA SER A 303 2.12 19.23 -0.35
C SER A 303 3.62 19.26 -0.64
N LYS A 304 4.07 18.74 -1.80
CA LYS A 304 5.46 18.82 -2.23
C LYS A 304 5.95 20.26 -2.44
N SER A 305 5.06 21.20 -2.72
CA SER A 305 5.40 22.61 -2.93
C SER A 305 4.71 23.55 -1.95
N TYR A 306 3.54 23.15 -1.42
CA TYR A 306 2.70 23.95 -0.53
C TYR A 306 2.25 23.11 0.66
N HIS A 307 3.21 22.70 1.49
CA HIS A 307 2.99 21.79 2.63
C HIS A 307 1.86 22.25 3.55
N GLU A 308 1.95 23.47 4.09
CA GLU A 308 0.97 24.04 5.04
C GLU A 308 -0.43 24.18 4.44
N ASP A 309 -0.53 24.66 3.19
CA ASP A 309 -1.82 24.83 2.52
C ASP A 309 -2.49 23.48 2.23
N ALA A 310 -1.69 22.49 1.82
CA ALA A 310 -2.16 21.13 1.60
C ALA A 310 -2.66 20.50 2.91
N LEU A 311 -1.88 20.61 4.00
CA LEU A 311 -2.28 20.11 5.32
C LEU A 311 -3.60 20.74 5.80
N ARG A 312 -3.74 22.07 5.66
CA ARG A 312 -4.99 22.77 6.02
C ARG A 312 -6.19 22.24 5.22
N LEU A 313 -6.02 22.02 3.93
CA LEU A 313 -7.08 21.48 3.07
C LEU A 313 -7.39 20.00 3.40
N MET A 314 -6.39 19.19 3.76
CA MET A 314 -6.60 17.80 4.18
C MET A 314 -7.41 17.74 5.48
N LYS A 315 -7.04 18.56 6.48
CA LYS A 315 -7.78 18.68 7.76
C LYS A 315 -9.23 19.11 7.52
N LYS A 316 -9.45 20.09 6.62
CA LYS A 316 -10.79 20.49 6.21
C LYS A 316 -11.58 19.34 5.55
N SER A 317 -10.95 18.56 4.66
CA SER A 317 -11.59 17.38 4.04
C SER A 317 -12.00 16.36 5.10
N LEU A 318 -11.13 16.12 6.09
CA LEU A 318 -11.38 15.22 7.23
C LEU A 318 -12.39 15.77 8.26
N ARG A 319 -12.89 17.00 8.07
CA ARG A 319 -13.79 17.70 9.00
C ARG A 319 -13.18 17.84 10.40
N ILE A 320 -11.87 18.08 10.47
CA ILE A 320 -11.14 18.32 11.71
C ILE A 320 -10.46 19.70 11.69
N GLY A 321 -10.56 20.44 12.80
CA GLY A 321 -10.03 21.81 12.91
C GLY A 321 -10.88 22.86 12.18
N GLU A 322 -10.72 24.12 12.58
CA GLU A 322 -11.31 25.29 11.88
C GLU A 322 -10.52 25.67 10.61
#